data_AF-A0A5C6TY69-F1
#
_entry.id   AF-A0A5C6TY69-F1
#
_cell.length_a   1.000
_cell.length_b   1.000
_cell.length_c   1.000
_cell.angle_alpha   90.00
_cell.angle_beta   90.00
_cell.angle_gamma   90.00
#
_symmetry.space_group_name_H-M   'P 1'
#
loop_
_entity.id
_entity.type
_entity.pdbx_description
1 polymer ?
#
loop_
_entity_poly.entity_id
_entity_poly.type
_entity_poly.pdbx_seq_one_letter_code
_entity_poly.pdbx_strand_id
1 'polypeptide(L)'
;MNPTNDPAGRIVDRYCPDLTPDEREKARERLHNFAGTLIRIAKRQAEYEERLLREPEGFAPEGNFTCRYCPAGATWFNQWDMTCSRCFEAFRTGFYPAFVAKHPGSYFRRQQLEVDLRLTPRQLDRLIERGELVARHDIFLRRENPHLHRESNGSGVPI
;
A
#
# COMPACT_ATOMS: atom_id res chain seq x y z
N MET A 1 -13.17 20.69 30.66
CA MET A 1 -13.42 20.51 29.21
C MET A 1 -14.92 20.39 29.00
N ASN A 2 -15.48 21.09 28.02
CA ASN A 2 -16.92 21.03 27.76
C ASN A 2 -17.26 19.66 27.14
N PRO A 3 -18.04 18.78 27.79
CA PRO A 3 -18.27 17.39 27.34
C PRO A 3 -19.02 17.28 26.01
N THR A 4 -19.53 18.39 25.48
CA THR A 4 -20.29 18.47 24.23
C THR A 4 -19.43 18.40 22.96
N ASN A 5 -18.10 18.45 23.05
CA ASN A 5 -17.22 18.50 21.87
C ASN A 5 -16.21 17.36 21.77
N ASP A 6 -16.56 16.18 22.28
CA ASP A 6 -15.72 14.98 22.21
C ASP A 6 -16.27 13.96 21.17
N PRO A 7 -15.77 14.01 19.93
CA PRO A 7 -16.16 13.06 18.89
C PRO A 7 -15.66 11.64 19.18
N ALA A 8 -14.52 11.47 19.87
CA ALA A 8 -13.97 10.14 20.16
C ALA A 8 -14.85 9.40 21.18
N GLY A 9 -15.28 10.09 22.25
CA GLY A 9 -16.25 9.57 23.21
C GLY A 9 -17.53 9.08 22.54
N ARG A 10 -18.14 9.92 21.68
CA ARG A 10 -19.37 9.56 20.95
C ARG A 10 -19.22 8.32 20.06
N ILE A 11 -18.05 8.16 19.43
CA ILE A 11 -17.77 6.97 18.60
C ILE A 11 -17.66 5.73 19.49
N VAL A 12 -16.88 5.80 20.57
CA VAL A 12 -16.71 4.65 21.49
C VAL A 12 -18.05 4.27 22.12
N ASP A 13 -18.85 5.25 22.56
CA ASP A 13 -20.17 4.98 23.15
C ASP A 13 -21.12 4.30 22.18
N ARG A 14 -21.07 4.66 20.90
CA ARG A 14 -21.94 4.10 19.86
C ARG A 14 -21.53 2.68 19.44
N TYR A 15 -20.23 2.42 19.29
CA TYR A 15 -19.73 1.18 18.70
C TYR A 15 -19.18 0.18 19.72
N CYS A 16 -18.97 0.60 20.97
CA CYS A 16 -18.46 -0.23 22.05
C CYS A 16 -19.24 0.05 23.36
N PRO A 17 -20.57 -0.16 23.39
CA PRO A 17 -21.41 0.22 24.53
C PRO A 17 -21.07 -0.55 25.81
N ASP A 18 -20.62 -1.80 25.69
CA ASP A 18 -20.41 -2.73 26.81
C ASP A 18 -19.07 -2.55 27.57
N LEU A 19 -18.26 -1.56 27.18
CA LEU A 19 -16.98 -1.29 27.84
C LEU A 19 -17.18 -0.71 29.25
N THR A 20 -16.35 -1.17 30.19
CA THR A 20 -16.22 -0.53 31.51
C THR A 20 -15.72 0.92 31.38
N PRO A 21 -15.90 1.78 32.39
CA PRO A 21 -15.41 3.16 32.34
C PRO A 21 -13.91 3.26 32.00
N ASP A 22 -13.07 2.41 32.59
CA ASP A 22 -11.61 2.40 32.36
C ASP A 22 -11.25 1.96 30.93
N GLU A 23 -11.95 0.96 30.39
CA GLU A 23 -11.74 0.50 29.01
C GLU A 23 -12.22 1.54 28.00
N ARG A 24 -13.31 2.24 28.31
CA ARG A 24 -13.86 3.32 27.49
C ARG A 24 -12.87 4.48 27.36
N GLU A 25 -12.22 4.88 28.46
CA GLU A 25 -11.22 5.94 28.40
C GLU A 25 -9.99 5.52 27.60
N LYS A 26 -9.50 4.29 27.78
CA LYS A 26 -8.42 3.74 26.95
C LYS A 26 -8.80 3.69 25.46
N ALA A 27 -10.04 3.32 25.14
CA ALA A 27 -10.52 3.28 23.76
C ALA A 27 -10.58 4.69 23.15
N ARG A 28 -11.04 5.69 23.91
CA ARG A 28 -11.07 7.10 23.51
C ARG A 28 -9.66 7.62 23.21
N GLU A 29 -8.71 7.36 24.11
CA GLU A 29 -7.31 7.76 23.93
C GLU A 29 -6.69 7.11 22.69
N ARG A 30 -6.90 5.80 22.50
CA ARG A 30 -6.41 5.08 21.31
C ARG A 30 -6.98 5.66 20.02
N LEU A 31 -8.28 5.96 19.99
CA LEU A 31 -8.93 6.54 18.82
C LEU A 31 -8.38 7.93 18.51
N HIS A 32 -8.17 8.76 19.54
CA HIS A 32 -7.55 10.07 19.39
C HIS A 32 -6.13 9.98 18.83
N ASN A 33 -5.30 9.08 19.38
CA ASN A 33 -3.93 8.87 18.92
C ASN A 33 -3.87 8.31 17.49
N PHE A 34 -4.81 7.42 17.15
CA PHE A 34 -4.94 6.89 15.80
C PHE A 34 -5.31 7.99 14.80
N ALA A 35 -6.32 8.80 15.11
CA ALA A 35 -6.71 9.95 14.28
C ALA A 35 -5.56 10.95 14.10
N GLY A 36 -4.85 11.28 15.18
CA GLY A 36 -3.66 12.14 15.13
C GLY A 36 -2.55 11.57 14.23
N THR A 37 -2.37 10.25 14.24
CA THR A 37 -1.42 9.56 13.35
C THR A 37 -1.84 9.67 11.89
N LEU A 38 -3.11 9.44 11.57
CA LEU A 38 -3.64 9.60 10.21
C LEU A 38 -3.46 11.03 9.69
N ILE A 39 -3.76 12.04 10.52
CA ILE A 39 -3.57 13.45 10.17
C ILE A 39 -2.11 13.75 9.87
N ARG A 40 -1.17 13.21 10.67
CA ARG A 40 0.27 13.40 10.44
C ARG A 40 0.73 12.80 9.11
N ILE A 41 0.25 11.59 8.79
CA ILE A 41 0.54 10.93 7.51
C ILE A 41 -0.01 11.77 6.35
N ALA A 42 -1.26 12.23 6.44
CA ALA A 42 -1.89 13.04 5.41
C ALA A 42 -1.18 14.38 5.19
N LYS A 43 -0.77 15.06 6.26
CA LYS A 43 0.01 16.31 6.16
C LYS A 43 1.35 16.09 5.46
N ARG A 44 2.08 15.05 5.86
CA ARG A 44 3.37 14.71 5.23
C ARG A 44 3.21 14.37 3.74
N GLN A 45 2.15 13.66 3.37
CA GLN A 45 1.84 13.36 1.98
C GLN A 45 1.56 14.65 1.19
N ALA A 46 0.76 15.57 1.74
CA ALA A 46 0.48 16.85 1.11
C ALA A 46 1.75 17.71 0.94
N GLU A 47 2.62 17.75 1.94
CA GLU A 47 3.92 18.43 1.87
C GLU A 47 4.80 17.84 0.75
N TYR A 48 4.74 16.52 0.55
CA TYR A 48 5.49 15.85 -0.50
C TYR A 48 4.93 16.17 -1.89
N GLU A 49 3.62 16.18 -2.03
CA GLU A 49 2.95 16.57 -3.28
C GLU A 49 3.22 18.04 -3.64
N GLU A 50 3.20 18.95 -2.66
CA GLU A 50 3.57 20.35 -2.86
C GLU A 50 5.06 20.50 -3.22
N ARG A 51 5.94 19.72 -2.58
CA ARG A 51 7.37 19.71 -2.92
C ARG A 51 7.62 19.22 -4.33
N LEU A 52 6.87 18.23 -4.83
CA LEU A 52 6.99 17.77 -6.22
C LEU A 52 6.69 18.86 -7.26
N LEU A 53 5.88 19.88 -6.93
CA LEU A 53 5.66 21.02 -7.82
C LEU A 53 6.93 21.85 -8.04
N ARG A 54 7.85 21.83 -7.05
CA ARG A 54 9.15 22.52 -7.10
C ARG A 54 10.27 21.60 -7.59
N GLU A 55 10.19 20.32 -7.25
CA GLU A 55 11.17 19.28 -7.59
C GLU A 55 10.48 18.15 -8.40
N PRO A 56 10.16 18.38 -9.70
CA PRO A 56 9.33 17.46 -10.50
C PRO A 56 9.98 16.11 -10.78
N GLU A 57 11.32 16.06 -10.80
CA GLU A 57 12.09 14.81 -10.93
C GLU A 57 12.05 13.95 -9.65
N GLY A 58 11.54 14.51 -8.55
CA GLY A 58 11.46 13.88 -7.25
C GLY A 58 12.59 14.27 -6.30
N PHE A 59 12.51 13.74 -5.08
CA PHE A 59 13.43 14.05 -4.00
C PHE A 59 13.61 12.88 -3.03
N ALA A 60 14.74 12.86 -2.33
CA ALA A 60 14.96 11.91 -1.24
C ALA A 60 14.10 12.30 -0.03
N PRO A 61 13.16 11.44 0.42
CA PRO A 61 12.39 11.69 1.62
C PRO A 61 13.25 11.50 2.88
N GLU A 62 12.89 12.17 3.97
CA GLU A 62 13.58 11.98 5.25
C GLU A 62 13.20 10.64 5.92
N GLY A 63 14.15 9.71 6.00
CA GLY A 63 13.99 8.43 6.68
C GLY A 63 14.13 7.22 5.75
N ASN A 64 13.86 6.04 6.29
CA ASN A 64 14.02 4.78 5.56
C ASN A 64 12.69 4.36 4.94
N PHE A 65 12.58 4.46 3.62
CA PHE A 65 11.41 4.06 2.86
C PHE A 65 11.72 2.93 1.89
N THR A 66 10.77 2.03 1.73
CA THR A 66 10.83 0.94 0.75
C THR A 66 10.10 1.34 -0.53
N CYS A 67 10.54 0.77 -1.64
CA CYS A 67 9.91 1.04 -2.92
C CYS A 67 8.47 0.50 -2.90
N ARG A 68 7.53 1.27 -3.45
CA ARG A 68 6.13 0.86 -3.54
C ARG A 68 5.94 -0.41 -4.37
N TYR A 69 6.81 -0.62 -5.36
CA TYR A 69 6.64 -1.64 -6.39
C TYR A 69 7.56 -2.86 -6.21
N CYS A 70 8.62 -2.75 -5.42
CA CYS A 70 9.60 -3.83 -5.18
C CYS A 70 10.20 -3.74 -3.77
N PRO A 71 10.87 -4.79 -3.25
CA PRO A 71 11.44 -4.77 -1.90
C PRO A 71 12.73 -3.95 -1.74
N ALA A 72 13.14 -3.14 -2.73
CA ALA A 72 14.36 -2.35 -2.65
C ALA A 72 14.26 -1.19 -1.64
N GLY A 73 15.36 -0.90 -0.94
CA GLY A 73 15.40 0.03 0.21
C GLY A 73 16.00 1.42 -0.05
N ALA A 74 16.52 1.71 -1.25
CA ALA A 74 16.93 3.06 -1.64
C ALA A 74 15.83 3.68 -2.51
N THR A 75 15.15 4.71 -2.00
CA THR A 75 13.96 5.29 -2.64
C THR A 75 13.97 6.80 -2.66
N TRP A 76 13.30 7.36 -3.67
CA TRP A 76 12.95 8.77 -3.75
C TRP A 76 11.46 8.89 -4.03
N PHE A 77 10.87 9.98 -3.57
CA PHE A 77 9.49 10.31 -3.84
C PHE A 77 9.42 11.10 -5.16
N ASN A 78 8.60 10.66 -6.12
CA ASN A 78 8.40 11.32 -7.41
C ASN A 78 6.92 11.26 -7.82
N GLN A 79 6.62 11.69 -9.05
CA GLN A 79 5.26 11.67 -9.63
C GLN A 79 4.58 10.28 -9.65
N TRP A 80 5.33 9.20 -9.51
CA TRP A 80 4.86 7.81 -9.41
C TRP A 80 4.95 7.24 -7.98
N ASP A 81 5.03 8.10 -6.97
CA ASP A 81 5.17 7.77 -5.54
C ASP A 81 6.61 7.36 -5.15
N MET A 82 6.77 6.64 -4.04
CA MET A 82 8.03 6.15 -3.51
C MET A 82 8.63 5.07 -4.41
N THR A 83 9.64 5.40 -5.19
CA THR A 83 10.26 4.46 -6.12
C THR A 83 11.75 4.33 -5.89
N CYS A 84 12.30 3.13 -6.09
CA CYS A 84 13.73 2.96 -6.30
C CYS A 84 14.11 3.30 -7.75
N SER A 85 15.40 3.46 -8.01
CA SER A 85 15.93 3.79 -9.35
C SER A 85 15.47 2.84 -10.46
N ARG A 86 15.40 1.53 -10.18
CA ARG A 86 14.93 0.53 -11.14
C ARG A 86 13.46 0.73 -11.51
N CYS A 87 12.60 0.94 -10.51
CA CYS A 87 11.17 1.14 -10.74
C CYS A 87 10.88 2.50 -11.39
N PHE A 88 11.64 3.53 -11.04
CA PHE A 88 11.57 4.82 -11.73
C PHE A 88 11.89 4.67 -13.22
N GLU A 89 12.98 3.99 -13.57
CA GLU A 89 13.34 3.77 -14.97
C GLU A 89 12.30 2.91 -15.70
N ALA A 90 11.70 1.93 -15.02
CA ALA A 90 10.61 1.14 -15.57
C ALA A 90 9.39 2.02 -15.93
N PHE A 91 9.03 3.01 -15.12
CA PHE A 91 7.99 3.98 -15.49
C PHE A 91 8.43 4.91 -16.61
N ARG A 92 9.66 5.43 -16.55
CA ARG A 92 10.20 6.38 -17.53
C ARG A 92 10.28 5.79 -18.93
N THR A 93 10.61 4.51 -19.04
CA THR A 93 10.67 3.75 -20.31
C THR A 93 9.30 3.22 -20.77
N GLY A 94 8.25 3.41 -19.98
CA GLY A 94 6.91 2.87 -20.27
C GLY A 94 6.77 1.36 -20.05
N PHE A 95 7.80 0.69 -19.51
CA PHE A 95 7.72 -0.71 -19.13
C PHE A 95 6.66 -0.94 -18.04
N TYR A 96 6.59 -0.02 -17.06
CA TYR A 96 5.43 0.13 -16.19
C TYR A 96 4.48 1.17 -16.79
N PRO A 97 3.23 0.79 -17.11
CA PRO A 97 2.25 1.76 -17.57
C PRO A 97 1.97 2.82 -16.49
N ALA A 98 1.90 4.09 -16.89
CA ALA A 98 1.72 5.20 -15.94
C ALA A 98 0.47 5.08 -15.04
N PHE A 99 -0.59 4.41 -15.51
CA PHE A 99 -1.81 4.19 -14.73
C PHE A 99 -1.56 3.35 -13.46
N VAL A 100 -0.52 2.51 -13.44
CA VAL A 100 -0.15 1.67 -12.29
C VAL A 100 0.11 2.52 -11.05
N ALA A 101 0.71 3.69 -11.22
CA ALA A 101 1.00 4.58 -10.11
C ALA A 101 -0.26 5.17 -9.46
N LYS A 102 -1.31 5.42 -10.26
CA LYS A 102 -2.58 5.99 -9.80
C LYS A 102 -3.58 4.95 -9.35
N HIS A 103 -3.40 3.69 -9.75
CA HIS A 103 -4.32 2.59 -9.46
C HIS A 103 -3.58 1.44 -8.78
N PRO A 104 -3.30 1.52 -7.46
CA PRO A 104 -2.56 0.47 -6.74
C PRO A 104 -3.23 -0.91 -6.81
N GLY A 105 -4.55 -0.92 -6.98
CA GLY A 105 -5.33 -2.14 -7.18
C GLY A 105 -5.21 -2.74 -8.58
N SER A 106 -4.42 -2.19 -9.51
CA SER A 106 -4.31 -2.68 -10.89
C SER A 106 -3.21 -3.73 -11.11
N TYR A 107 -2.44 -4.05 -10.07
CA TYR A 107 -1.33 -5.00 -10.14
C TYR A 107 -1.24 -5.81 -8.84
N PHE A 108 -0.50 -6.91 -8.91
CA PHE A 108 0.01 -7.63 -7.75
C PHE A 108 1.50 -7.38 -7.61
N ARG A 109 1.99 -7.31 -6.37
CA ARG A 109 3.42 -7.39 -6.09
C ARG A 109 3.85 -8.84 -6.03
N ARG A 110 5.10 -9.14 -6.36
CA ARG A 110 5.66 -10.48 -6.22
C ARG A 110 5.40 -11.11 -4.84
N GLN A 111 5.74 -10.40 -3.76
CA GLN A 111 5.50 -10.85 -2.38
C GLN A 111 4.02 -11.12 -2.09
N GLN A 112 3.12 -10.32 -2.69
CA GLN A 112 1.67 -10.54 -2.53
C GLN A 112 1.27 -11.88 -3.15
N LEU A 113 1.77 -12.21 -4.35
CA LEU A 113 1.50 -13.49 -4.99
C LEU A 113 2.11 -14.67 -4.25
N GLU A 114 3.32 -14.54 -3.71
CA GLU A 114 3.96 -15.59 -2.90
C GLU A 114 3.09 -15.95 -1.68
N VAL A 115 2.51 -14.94 -1.02
CA VAL A 115 1.60 -15.15 0.12
C VAL A 115 0.24 -15.70 -0.33
N ASP A 116 -0.40 -15.05 -1.30
CA ASP A 116 -1.76 -15.37 -1.73
C ASP A 116 -1.84 -16.76 -2.36
N LEU A 117 -0.84 -17.14 -3.16
CA LEU A 117 -0.77 -18.43 -3.83
C LEU A 117 0.02 -19.48 -3.03
N ARG A 118 0.57 -19.10 -1.87
CA ARG A 118 1.45 -19.95 -1.03
C ARG A 118 2.61 -20.56 -1.81
N LEU A 119 3.20 -19.77 -2.70
CA LEU A 119 4.31 -20.17 -3.56
C LEU A 119 5.64 -19.68 -3.01
N THR A 120 6.66 -20.53 -3.09
CA THR A 120 8.05 -20.10 -2.89
C THR A 120 8.51 -19.23 -4.06
N PRO A 121 9.52 -18.35 -3.87
CA PRO A 121 10.07 -17.54 -4.97
C PRO A 121 10.44 -18.38 -6.20
N ARG A 122 11.03 -19.57 -6.00
CA ARG A 122 11.41 -20.48 -7.09
C ARG A 122 10.21 -21.05 -7.85
N GLN A 123 9.10 -21.34 -7.17
CA GLN A 123 7.89 -21.79 -7.85
C GLN A 123 7.29 -20.67 -8.69
N LEU A 124 7.29 -19.45 -8.16
CA LEU A 124 6.82 -18.29 -8.90
C LEU A 124 7.67 -18.02 -10.16
N ASP A 125 9.00 -18.15 -10.04
CA ASP A 125 9.91 -18.02 -11.20
C ASP A 125 9.61 -19.06 -12.28
N ARG A 126 9.35 -20.32 -11.89
CA ARG A 126 8.97 -21.36 -12.86
C ARG A 126 7.67 -21.04 -13.60
N LEU A 127 6.69 -20.43 -12.93
CA LEU A 127 5.44 -20.01 -13.58
C LEU A 127 5.68 -18.89 -14.59
N ILE A 128 6.60 -17.96 -14.29
CA ILE A 128 7.01 -16.90 -15.22
C ILE A 128 7.75 -17.49 -16.42
N GLU A 129 8.70 -18.40 -16.18
CA GLU A 129 9.50 -19.06 -17.23
C GLU A 129 8.63 -19.88 -18.19
N ARG A 130 7.57 -20.51 -17.68
CA ARG A 130 6.59 -21.26 -18.50
C ARG A 130 5.59 -20.36 -19.24
N GLY A 131 5.61 -19.05 -18.98
CA GLY A 131 4.64 -18.10 -19.54
C GLY A 131 3.24 -18.20 -18.92
N GLU A 132 3.09 -18.93 -17.81
CA GLU A 132 1.84 -19.03 -17.06
C GLU A 132 1.55 -17.72 -16.31
N LEU A 133 2.59 -16.98 -15.91
CA LEU A 133 2.50 -15.63 -15.35
C LEU A 133 3.26 -14.61 -16.20
N VAL A 134 2.61 -13.49 -16.48
CA VAL A 134 3.20 -12.35 -17.16
C VAL A 134 3.70 -11.35 -16.11
N ALA A 135 5.01 -11.35 -15.89
CA ALA A 135 5.68 -10.42 -15.00
C ALA A 135 6.15 -9.16 -15.76
N ARG A 136 5.95 -8.00 -15.13
CA ARG A 136 6.65 -6.76 -15.45
C ARG A 136 7.60 -6.50 -14.29
N HIS A 137 8.83 -7.01 -14.38
CA HIS A 137 9.84 -6.90 -13.32
C HIS A 137 9.31 -7.43 -11.96
N ASP A 138 8.96 -6.57 -10.99
CA ASP A 138 8.46 -6.99 -9.66
C ASP A 138 6.93 -6.92 -9.51
N ILE A 139 6.22 -6.45 -10.54
CA ILE A 139 4.76 -6.35 -10.55
C ILE A 139 4.12 -7.25 -11.62
N PHE A 140 2.89 -7.66 -11.36
CA PHE A 140 2.09 -8.49 -12.24
C PHE A 140 0.81 -7.74 -12.53
N LEU A 141 0.64 -7.25 -13.77
CA LEU A 141 -0.55 -6.51 -14.11
C LEU A 141 -1.76 -7.44 -14.12
N ARG A 142 -2.82 -7.01 -13.44
CA ARG A 142 -4.07 -7.77 -13.33
C ARG A 142 -4.68 -8.10 -14.69
N ARG A 143 -4.67 -7.13 -15.60
CA ARG A 143 -5.14 -7.30 -16.99
C ARG A 143 -4.35 -8.36 -17.78
N GLU A 144 -3.07 -8.56 -17.45
CA GLU A 144 -2.18 -9.51 -18.13
C GLU A 144 -2.22 -10.89 -17.45
N ASN A 145 -2.75 -10.96 -16.23
CA ASN A 145 -2.89 -12.17 -15.43
C ASN A 145 -4.34 -12.34 -14.93
N PRO A 146 -5.34 -12.39 -15.83
CA PRO A 146 -6.76 -12.38 -15.44
C PRO A 146 -7.17 -13.62 -14.62
N HIS A 147 -6.45 -14.73 -14.75
CA HIS A 147 -6.72 -15.96 -14.01
C HIS A 147 -6.45 -15.82 -12.50
N LEU A 148 -5.61 -14.86 -12.08
CA LEU A 148 -5.34 -14.56 -10.67
C LEU A 148 -6.52 -13.86 -9.96
N HIS A 149 -7.57 -13.49 -10.68
CA HIS A 149 -8.75 -12.83 -10.12
C HIS A 149 -9.83 -13.78 -9.60
N ARG A 150 -9.68 -15.09 -9.82
CA ARG A 150 -10.64 -16.07 -9.31
C ARG A 150 -10.21 -16.52 -7.92
N GLU A 151 -11.16 -16.33 -6.99
CA GLU A 151 -11.25 -16.93 -5.65
C GLU A 151 -10.64 -16.15 -4.48
N SER A 152 -11.37 -15.11 -4.06
CA SER A 152 -11.45 -14.71 -2.65
C SER A 152 -12.88 -14.81 -2.10
N ASN A 153 -13.70 -15.72 -2.65
CA ASN A 153 -14.94 -16.18 -2.03
C ASN A 153 -14.84 -17.69 -1.82
N GLY A 154 -14.80 -18.09 -0.56
CA GLY A 154 -14.37 -19.41 -0.10
C GLY A 154 -14.98 -20.62 -0.80
N SER A 155 -14.10 -21.47 -1.33
CA SER A 155 -14.22 -22.92 -1.31
C SER A 155 -12.91 -23.44 -1.86
N GLY A 156 -12.12 -24.13 -1.03
CA GLY A 156 -10.84 -24.66 -1.47
C GLY A 156 -11.02 -25.67 -2.60
N VAL A 157 -10.01 -25.75 -3.47
CA VAL A 157 -9.38 -26.95 -4.02
C VAL A 157 -8.17 -26.49 -4.85
N PRO A 158 -7.11 -27.31 -4.95
CA PRO A 158 -5.72 -26.87 -5.08
C PRO A 158 -5.27 -26.79 -6.55
N ILE A 159 -4.07 -26.24 -6.75
CA ILE A 159 -3.25 -26.55 -7.93
C ILE A 159 -2.25 -27.62 -7.51
#